data_AF-A0A1E3LHE5-F1
#
_entry.id   AF-A0A1E3LHE5-F1
#
_cell.length_a   1.000
_cell.length_b   1.000
_cell.length_c   1.000
_cell.angle_alpha   90.00
_cell.angle_beta   90.00
_cell.angle_gamma   90.00
#
_symmetry.space_group_name_H-M   'P 1'
#
loop_
_entity.id
_entity.type
_entity.pdbx_description
1 polymer ?
#
loop_
_entity_poly.entity_id
_entity_poly.type
_entity_poly.pdbx_seq_one_letter_code
_entity_poly.pdbx_strand_id
1 'polypeptide(L)'
;MHALCASTEIDPMLENLDRIALSLDAIETAARDVAMHSPQNAQALYTALMEIRNAIALVAQEVVRLEHELHGHNPSGNGQS
;
A
#
# COMPACT_ATOMS: atom_id res chain seq x y z
N MET A 1 -21.96 20.32 25.58
CA MET A 1 -20.86 20.44 24.59
C MET A 1 -19.89 19.28 24.82
N HIS A 2 -20.15 18.12 24.22
CA HIS A 2 -19.18 17.02 24.22
C HIS A 2 -18.29 17.19 23.00
N ALA A 3 -16.98 17.31 23.26
CA ALA A 3 -15.95 17.32 22.26
C ALA A 3 -16.07 16.05 21.41
N LEU A 4 -16.34 16.21 20.13
CA LEU A 4 -16.03 15.21 19.12
C LEU A 4 -14.50 15.20 19.01
N CYS A 5 -13.86 14.44 19.90
CA CYS A 5 -12.58 13.83 19.59
C CYS A 5 -12.86 12.90 18.41
N ALA A 6 -12.75 13.45 17.19
CA ALA A 6 -12.70 12.66 15.98
C ALA A 6 -11.48 11.76 16.13
N SER A 7 -11.74 10.50 16.48
CA SER A 7 -10.74 9.45 16.55
C SER A 7 -9.94 9.51 15.27
N THR A 8 -8.68 9.92 15.39
CA THR A 8 -7.70 9.76 14.32
C THR A 8 -7.35 8.27 14.31
N GLU A 9 -8.31 7.44 13.88
CA GLU A 9 -8.00 6.08 13.49
C GLU A 9 -7.15 6.22 12.23
N ILE A 10 -5.83 6.13 12.40
CA ILE A 10 -4.96 5.87 11.27
C ILE A 10 -5.53 4.61 10.63
N ASP A 11 -5.99 4.75 9.39
CA ASP A 11 -6.62 3.65 8.66
C ASP A 11 -5.66 2.44 8.71
N PRO A 12 -6.07 1.30 9.29
CA PRO A 12 -5.19 0.14 9.43
C PRO A 12 -4.64 -0.32 8.07
N MET A 13 -5.28 0.04 6.97
CA MET A 13 -4.74 -0.17 5.63
C MET A 13 -3.58 0.76 5.28
N LEU A 14 -3.62 2.04 5.66
CA LEU A 14 -2.51 2.98 5.47
C LEU A 14 -1.26 2.53 6.22
N GLU A 15 -1.41 2.05 7.46
CA GLU A 15 -0.30 1.51 8.23
C GLU A 15 0.30 0.25 7.56
N ASN A 16 -0.55 -0.61 6.99
CA ASN A 16 -0.08 -1.78 6.24
C ASN A 16 0.64 -1.39 4.94
N LEU A 17 0.17 -0.37 4.22
CA LEU A 17 0.85 0.15 3.03
C LEU A 17 2.21 0.75 3.37
N ASP A 18 2.32 1.51 4.45
CA ASP A 18 3.60 2.04 4.93
C ASP A 18 4.58 0.93 5.32
N ARG A 19 4.10 -0.13 6.00
CA ARG A 19 4.93 -1.30 6.33
C ARG A 19 5.40 -2.06 5.09
N ILE A 20 4.58 -2.12 4.04
CA ILE A 20 4.96 -2.71 2.76
C ILE A 20 6.02 -1.84 2.06
N ALA A 21 5.85 -0.51 2.05
CA ALA A 21 6.83 0.41 1.49
C ALA A 21 8.21 0.26 2.16
N LEU A 22 8.23 0.22 3.50
CA LEU A 22 9.46 -0.03 4.27
C LEU A 22 10.10 -1.38 3.94
N SER A 23 9.29 -2.42 3.76
CA SER A 23 9.78 -3.75 3.39
C SER A 23 10.39 -3.75 1.99
N LEU A 24 9.81 -3.00 1.05
CA LEU A 24 10.34 -2.88 -0.32
C LEU A 24 11.69 -2.15 -0.36
N ASP A 25 11.86 -1.08 0.41
CA ASP A 25 13.13 -0.37 0.52
C ASP A 25 14.25 -1.27 1.08
N ALA A 26 13.93 -2.10 2.07
CA ALA A 26 14.86 -3.08 2.62
C ALA A 26 15.27 -4.14 1.58
N ILE A 27 14.31 -4.61 0.77
CA ILE A 27 14.57 -5.56 -0.31
C ILE A 27 15.39 -4.90 -1.42
N GLU A 28 15.11 -3.64 -1.80
CA GLU A 28 15.91 -2.90 -2.80
C GLU A 28 17.36 -2.75 -2.33
N THR A 29 17.56 -2.42 -1.05
CA THR A 29 18.89 -2.32 -0.43
C THR A 29 19.64 -3.66 -0.51
N ALA A 30 18.99 -4.76 -0.13
CA ALA A 30 19.58 -6.10 -0.20
C ALA A 30 19.90 -6.53 -1.64
N ALA A 31 19.03 -6.18 -2.60
CA ALA A 31 19.27 -6.49 -3.99
C ALA A 31 20.40 -5.68 -4.60
N ARG A 32 20.55 -4.41 -4.20
CA ARG A 32 21.69 -3.59 -4.62
C ARG A 32 23.00 -4.17 -4.11
N ASP A 33 23.02 -4.69 -2.88
CA ASP A 33 24.18 -5.37 -2.32
C ASP A 33 24.53 -6.66 -3.10
N VAL A 34 23.53 -7.49 -3.38
CA VAL A 34 23.71 -8.68 -4.23
C VAL A 34 24.18 -8.31 -5.64
N ALA A 35 23.67 -7.22 -6.22
CA ALA A 35 24.10 -6.73 -7.53
C ALA A 35 25.57 -6.29 -7.56
N MET A 36 26.06 -5.69 -6.48
CA MET A 36 27.47 -5.32 -6.33
C MET A 36 28.39 -6.55 -6.27
N HIS A 37 27.93 -7.62 -5.61
CA HIS A 37 28.70 -8.85 -5.43
C HIS A 37 28.52 -9.89 -6.54
N SER A 38 27.44 -9.79 -7.33
CA SER A 38 27.09 -10.73 -8.40
C SER A 38 26.42 -9.99 -9.57
N PRO A 39 27.19 -9.22 -10.35
CA PRO A 39 26.66 -8.35 -11.41
C PRO A 39 25.91 -9.10 -12.52
N GLN A 40 26.20 -10.39 -12.70
CA GLN A 40 25.51 -11.27 -13.65
C GLN A 40 24.04 -11.51 -13.28
N ASN A 41 23.72 -11.48 -11.98
CA ASN A 41 22.38 -11.67 -11.44
C ASN A 41 21.67 -10.35 -11.11
N ALA A 42 22.42 -9.24 -11.10
CA ALA A 42 21.91 -7.90 -10.78
C ALA A 42 20.71 -7.52 -11.65
N GLN A 43 20.81 -7.73 -12.96
CA GLN A 43 19.75 -7.32 -13.89
C GLN A 43 18.44 -8.09 -13.64
N ALA A 44 18.52 -9.42 -13.50
CA ALA A 44 17.35 -10.25 -13.24
C ALA A 44 16.71 -9.88 -11.89
N LEU A 45 17.53 -9.59 -10.88
CA LEU A 45 17.08 -9.19 -9.55
C LEU A 45 16.40 -7.80 -9.58
N TYR A 46 17.00 -6.80 -10.23
CA TYR A 46 16.38 -5.48 -10.39
C TYR A 46 15.03 -5.55 -11.13
N THR A 47 14.95 -6.35 -12.21
CA THR A 47 13.68 -6.57 -12.92
C THR A 47 12.63 -7.17 -11.99
N ALA A 48 12.96 -8.23 -11.26
CA ALA A 48 12.04 -8.87 -10.32
C ALA A 48 11.54 -7.89 -9.24
N LEU A 49 12.40 -7.02 -8.72
CA LEU A 49 12.00 -6.00 -7.75
C LEU A 49 11.07 -4.95 -8.31
N MET A 50 11.33 -4.47 -9.54
CA MET A 50 10.45 -3.53 -10.21
C MET A 50 9.07 -4.13 -10.46
N GLU A 51 9.00 -5.42 -10.83
CA GLU A 51 7.74 -6.15 -10.99
C GLU A 51 6.99 -6.28 -9.65
N ILE A 52 7.68 -6.63 -8.57
CA ILE A 52 7.08 -6.73 -7.23
C ILE A 52 6.53 -5.37 -6.77
N ARG A 53 7.32 -4.30 -6.95
CA ARG A 53 6.90 -2.93 -6.59
C ARG A 53 5.66 -2.50 -7.37
N ASN A 54 5.63 -2.79 -8.67
CA ASN A 54 4.47 -2.48 -9.52
C ASN A 54 3.23 -3.28 -9.11
N ALA A 55 3.38 -4.58 -8.82
CA ALA A 55 2.27 -5.43 -8.38
C ALA A 55 1.64 -4.90 -7.07
N ILE A 56 2.48 -4.47 -6.12
CA ILE A 56 2.02 -3.89 -4.86
C ILE A 56 1.29 -2.57 -5.09
N ALA A 57 1.81 -1.69 -5.96
CA ALA A 57 1.14 -0.43 -6.27
C ALA A 57 -0.25 -0.65 -6.87
N LEU A 58 -0.41 -1.66 -7.73
CA LEU A 58 -1.71 -2.04 -8.29
C LEU A 58 -2.66 -2.57 -7.22
N VAL A 59 -2.17 -3.43 -6.30
CA VAL A 59 -2.98 -3.94 -5.19
C VAL A 59 -3.42 -2.82 -4.26
N ALA A 60 -2.51 -1.90 -3.91
CA ALA A 60 -2.83 -0.75 -3.06
C ALA A 60 -3.94 0.12 -3.68
N GLN A 61 -3.84 0.42 -4.97
CA GLN A 61 -4.87 1.17 -5.71
C GLN A 61 -6.21 0.45 -5.70
N GLU A 62 -6.20 -0.87 -5.92
CA GLU A 62 -7.43 -1.67 -5.93
C GLU A 62 -8.09 -1.73 -4.55
N VAL A 63 -7.30 -1.83 -3.48
CA VAL A 63 -7.83 -1.81 -2.11
C VAL A 63 -8.49 -0.45 -1.82
N VAL A 64 -7.84 0.67 -2.16
CA VAL A 64 -8.43 2.02 -2.01
C VAL A 64 -9.73 2.15 -2.83
N ARG A 65 -9.76 1.62 -4.05
CA ARG A 65 -10.96 1.61 -4.91
C ARG A 65 -12.10 0.81 -4.25
N LEU A 66 -11.81 -0.39 -3.75
CA LEU A 66 -12.79 -1.26 -3.09
C LEU A 66 -13.32 -0.63 -1.80
N GLU A 67 -12.47 0.02 -1.01
CA GLU A 67 -12.93 0.75 0.17
C GLU A 67 -13.84 1.90 -0.19
N HIS A 68 -13.55 2.66 -1.24
CA HIS A 68 -14.47 3.69 -1.72
C HIS A 68 -15.80 3.11 -2.20
N GLU A 69 -15.82 1.93 -2.82
CA GLU A 69 -17.07 1.27 -3.23
C GLU A 69 -17.88 0.75 -2.04
N LEU A 70 -17.21 0.17 -1.04
CA LEU A 70 -17.83 -0.40 0.15
C LEU A 70 -18.32 0.68 1.11
N HIS A 71 -17.54 1.74 1.34
CA HIS A 71 -17.91 2.87 2.20
C HIS A 71 -18.75 3.93 1.47
N GLY A 72 -18.66 3.99 0.14
CA GLY A 72 -19.52 4.82 -0.72
C GLY A 72 -20.92 4.24 -0.93
N HIS A 73 -21.13 2.96 -0.60
CA HIS A 73 -22.44 2.31 -0.51
C HIS A 73 -23.10 2.46 0.86
N ASN A 74 -22.99 3.63 1.48
CA ASN A 74 -24.09 4.13 2.32
C ASN A 74 -25.03 4.92 1.38
N PRO A 75 -26.01 4.28 0.70
CA PRO A 75 -27.18 5.03 0.36
C PRO A 75 -27.74 5.47 1.71
N SER A 76 -27.67 6.77 1.98
CA SER A 76 -28.56 7.41 2.95
C SER A 76 -29.98 7.23 2.40
N GLY A 77 -30.48 6.00 2.51
CA GLY A 77 -31.85 5.60 2.33
C GLY A 77 -32.47 5.65 3.71
N ASN A 78 -32.97 6.83 4.05
CA ASN A 78 -34.11 7.11 4.91
C ASN A 78 -34.23 8.63 4.87
N GLY A 79 -35.04 9.20 3.98
CA GLY A 79 -36.49 9.24 4.15
C GLY A 79 -36.83 10.49 4.95
N GLN A 80 -37.88 11.22 4.53
CA GLN A 80 -38.39 12.51 5.09
C GLN A 80 -37.75 13.74 4.40
N SER A 81 -38.49 14.69 3.80
CA SER A 81 -39.93 14.98 3.74
C SER A 81 -40.23 15.85 2.52
#